data_AF-A0A2E0SCR0-F1
#
_entry.id   AF-A0A2E0SCR0-F1
#
_cell.length_a   1.000
_cell.length_b   1.000
_cell.length_c   1.000
_cell.angle_alpha   90.00
_cell.angle_beta   90.00
_cell.angle_gamma   90.00
#
_symmetry.space_group_name_H-M   'P 1'
#
loop_
_entity.id
_entity.type
_entity.pdbx_description
1 polymer ?
#
loop_
_entity_poly.entity_id
_entity_poly.type
_entity_poly.pdbx_seq_one_letter_code
_entity_poly.pdbx_strand_id
1 'polypeptide(L)'
;MNNPYQAPLDAENNSNQLNSGHEYSAFEISQLYRCRKGAGFLLFSICTIIILFICGVIAGGLQLTPREGGSFLFVIIGIGAVGGICTFIGNVMLLFSPERSGAKQLFVISFVLGILSNVGPTLIPFLPIDIRLSLLTTFLFGITPLICLILFLTGWIRLAIFIQSASVAAKMKRARTAFCVLLILPFTIFVLATILTLSGTNVPSELKVLMGGTAVIGTIVSAVIFVINYGNGLTIFRQAVTSISLDD
;
A
#
# COMPACT_ATOMS: atom_id res chain seq x y z
N MET A 1 -37.49 -3.57 -6.28
CA MET A 1 -36.58 -2.80 -5.41
C MET A 1 -35.27 -3.56 -5.32
N ASN A 2 -34.20 -3.06 -5.95
CA ASN A 2 -32.89 -3.70 -5.94
C ASN A 2 -32.06 -3.20 -4.76
N ASN A 3 -31.38 -4.12 -4.08
CA ASN A 3 -30.56 -3.85 -2.90
C ASN A 3 -29.28 -3.08 -3.31
N PRO A 4 -29.02 -1.86 -2.79
CA PRO A 4 -27.90 -1.02 -3.19
C PRO A 4 -26.52 -1.55 -2.76
N TYR A 5 -26.47 -2.68 -2.05
CA TYR A 5 -25.23 -3.31 -1.57
C TYR A 5 -24.85 -4.59 -2.32
N GLN A 6 -25.59 -4.97 -3.36
CA GLN A 6 -25.28 -6.17 -4.12
C GLN A 6 -24.16 -5.88 -5.13
N ALA A 7 -22.99 -6.48 -4.91
CA ALA A 7 -21.94 -6.52 -5.91
C ALA A 7 -22.47 -7.21 -7.19
N PRO A 8 -22.11 -6.75 -8.40
CA PRO A 8 -22.55 -7.42 -9.62
C PRO A 8 -21.98 -8.84 -9.64
N LEU A 9 -22.87 -9.84 -9.56
CA LEU A 9 -22.55 -11.26 -9.62
C LEU A 9 -22.43 -11.79 -11.05
N ASP A 10 -22.58 -10.93 -12.06
CA ASP A 10 -22.70 -11.36 -13.46
C ASP A 10 -21.39 -11.34 -14.26
N ALA A 11 -20.24 -11.20 -13.59
CA ALA A 11 -18.94 -11.11 -14.28
C ALA A 11 -18.29 -12.46 -14.65
N GLU A 12 -18.89 -13.61 -14.28
CA GLU A 12 -18.19 -14.90 -14.37
C GLU A 12 -18.69 -15.85 -15.48
N ASN A 13 -19.67 -15.45 -16.32
CA ASN A 13 -20.17 -16.40 -17.34
C ASN A 13 -20.62 -15.85 -18.70
N ASN A 14 -20.24 -14.62 -19.08
CA ASN A 14 -20.53 -14.09 -20.42
C ASN A 14 -19.25 -13.74 -21.18
N SER A 15 -18.61 -14.76 -21.76
CA SER A 15 -17.53 -14.60 -22.74
C SER A 15 -17.96 -13.93 -24.05
N ASN A 16 -19.26 -13.63 -24.24
CA ASN A 16 -19.83 -12.99 -25.43
C ASN A 16 -20.27 -11.53 -25.22
N GLN A 17 -19.95 -10.89 -24.10
CA GLN A 17 -20.11 -9.43 -23.92
C GLN A 17 -18.84 -8.63 -24.23
N LEU A 18 -17.94 -9.19 -25.05
CA LEU A 18 -16.65 -8.59 -25.39
C LEU A 18 -16.75 -7.35 -26.33
N ASN A 19 -17.95 -6.87 -26.69
CA ASN A 19 -18.10 -5.83 -27.71
C ASN A 19 -19.31 -4.88 -27.53
N SER A 20 -19.83 -4.69 -26.32
CA SER A 20 -20.65 -3.52 -26.02
C SER A 20 -19.74 -2.44 -25.43
N GLY A 21 -19.23 -1.56 -26.29
CA GLY A 21 -18.36 -0.44 -25.91
C GLY A 21 -18.91 0.32 -24.71
N HIS A 22 -18.19 0.27 -23.60
CA HIS A 22 -18.32 1.31 -22.59
C HIS A 22 -17.55 2.51 -23.11
N GLU A 23 -18.20 3.34 -23.92
CA GLU A 23 -17.69 4.68 -24.20
C GLU A 23 -17.47 5.38 -22.87
N TYR A 24 -16.25 5.88 -22.67
CA TYR A 24 -15.95 6.72 -21.53
C TYR A 24 -16.43 8.13 -21.85
N SER A 25 -17.11 8.77 -20.91
CA SER A 25 -17.36 10.20 -21.05
C SER A 25 -16.04 10.98 -21.02
N ALA A 26 -15.98 12.13 -21.70
CA ALA A 26 -14.81 13.03 -21.65
C ALA A 26 -14.40 13.38 -20.20
N PHE A 27 -15.37 13.43 -19.29
CA PHE A 27 -15.14 13.61 -17.86
C PHE A 27 -14.39 12.42 -17.23
N GLU A 28 -14.81 11.18 -17.51
CA GLU A 28 -14.14 9.97 -17.01
C GLU A 28 -12.73 9.84 -17.58
N ILE A 29 -12.50 10.21 -18.84
CA ILE A 29 -11.16 10.20 -19.45
C ILE A 29 -10.25 11.21 -18.75
N SER A 30 -10.74 12.42 -18.48
CA SER A 30 -10.00 13.43 -17.70
C SER A 30 -9.65 12.92 -16.30
N GLN A 31 -10.56 12.21 -15.65
CA GLN A 31 -10.34 11.57 -14.35
C GLN A 31 -9.30 10.45 -14.42
N LEU A 32 -9.39 9.55 -15.41
CA LEU A 32 -8.40 8.51 -15.66
C LEU A 32 -7.01 9.10 -15.94
N TYR A 33 -6.93 10.20 -16.69
CA TYR A 33 -5.68 10.92 -16.93
C TYR A 33 -5.05 11.45 -15.63
N ARG A 34 -5.86 11.97 -14.69
CA ARG A 34 -5.38 12.35 -13.35
C ARG A 34 -4.89 11.13 -12.58
N CYS A 35 -5.65 10.03 -12.58
CA CYS A 35 -5.21 8.78 -11.94
C CYS A 35 -3.90 8.24 -12.55
N ARG A 36 -3.70 8.39 -13.86
CA ARG A 36 -2.45 8.04 -14.55
C ARG A 36 -1.27 8.87 -14.08
N LYS A 37 -1.45 10.19 -13.93
CA LYS A 37 -0.42 11.05 -13.31
C LYS A 37 -0.16 10.63 -11.87
N GLY A 38 -1.21 10.34 -11.10
CA GLY A 38 -1.10 9.85 -9.73
C GLY A 38 -0.30 8.56 -9.63
N ALA A 39 -0.55 7.59 -10.51
CA ALA A 39 0.22 6.35 -10.63
C ALA A 39 1.72 6.63 -10.92
N GLY A 40 2.02 7.65 -11.72
CA GLY A 40 3.39 8.08 -12.00
C GLY A 40 4.10 8.59 -10.75
N PHE A 41 3.45 9.43 -9.96
CA PHE A 41 3.99 9.91 -8.69
C PHE A 41 4.20 8.78 -7.68
N LEU A 42 3.24 7.85 -7.58
CA LEU A 42 3.37 6.68 -6.70
C LEU A 42 4.50 5.75 -7.12
N LEU A 43 4.70 5.56 -8.43
CA LEU A 43 5.83 4.79 -8.95
C LEU A 43 7.17 5.46 -8.59
N PHE A 44 7.26 6.78 -8.76
CA PHE A 44 8.43 7.55 -8.36
C PHE A 44 8.70 7.42 -6.84
N SER A 45 7.66 7.45 -6.01
CA SER A 45 7.78 7.23 -4.57
C SER A 45 8.32 5.84 -4.24
N ILE A 46 7.85 4.79 -4.92
CA ILE A 46 8.39 3.42 -4.74
C ILE A 46 9.88 3.39 -5.07
N CYS A 47 10.29 3.97 -6.20
CA CYS A 47 11.71 4.06 -6.58
C CYS A 47 12.52 4.80 -5.51
N THR A 48 11.98 5.89 -4.98
CA THR A 48 12.60 6.68 -3.91
C THR A 48 12.78 5.85 -2.64
N ILE A 49 11.75 5.10 -2.23
CA ILE A 49 11.81 4.19 -1.06
C ILE A 49 12.88 3.11 -1.25
N ILE A 50 12.99 2.52 -2.45
CA ILE A 50 14.01 1.52 -2.76
C ILE A 50 15.42 2.13 -2.65
N ILE A 51 15.63 3.33 -3.20
CA ILE A 51 16.91 4.04 -3.10
C ILE A 51 17.25 4.31 -1.63
N LEU A 52 16.31 4.82 -0.84
CA LEU A 52 16.50 5.09 0.59
C LEU A 52 16.86 3.81 1.36
N PHE A 53 16.20 2.69 1.04
CA PHE A 53 16.50 1.40 1.64
C PHE A 53 17.93 0.95 1.33
N ILE A 54 18.35 1.02 0.06
CA ILE A 54 19.71 0.67 -0.36
C ILE A 54 20.74 1.58 0.33
N CYS A 55 20.50 2.89 0.35
CA CYS A 55 21.36 3.86 1.04
C CYS A 55 21.48 3.55 2.54
N GLY A 56 20.38 3.17 3.20
CA GLY A 56 20.37 2.77 4.61
C GLY A 56 21.19 1.50 4.87
N VAL A 57 21.06 0.49 4.01
CA VAL A 57 21.85 -0.76 4.09
C VAL A 57 23.35 -0.47 3.93
N ILE A 58 23.72 0.34 2.93
CA ILE A 58 25.12 0.73 2.70
C ILE A 58 25.68 1.50 3.89
N ALA A 59 24.93 2.47 4.41
CA ALA A 59 25.36 3.27 5.57
C ALA A 59 25.56 2.42 6.83
N GLY A 60 24.66 1.46 7.08
CA GLY A 60 24.80 0.51 8.19
C GLY A 60 26.02 -0.40 8.02
N GLY A 61 26.31 -0.84 6.79
CA GLY A 61 27.49 -1.66 6.50
C GLY A 61 28.81 -0.92 6.60
N LEU A 62 28.84 0.37 6.26
CA LEU A 62 30.05 1.21 6.30
C LEU A 62 30.36 1.78 7.69
N GLN A 63 29.52 1.54 8.71
CA GLN A 63 29.68 2.08 10.07
C GLN A 63 30.00 3.59 10.09
N LEU A 64 29.36 4.36 9.21
CA LEU A 64 29.65 5.80 9.06
C LEU A 64 29.54 6.51 10.42
N THR A 65 30.60 7.23 10.80
CA THR A 65 30.61 7.98 12.05
C THR A 65 29.53 9.07 12.03
N PRO A 66 28.92 9.45 13.17
CA PRO A 66 27.84 10.45 13.20
C PRO A 66 28.21 11.80 12.59
N ARG A 67 29.51 12.12 12.53
CA ARG A 67 30.05 13.38 12.00
C ARG A 67 30.20 13.39 10.48
N GLU A 68 30.54 12.25 9.87
CA GLU A 68 30.60 12.06 8.42
C GLU A 68 29.24 11.68 7.82
N GLY A 69 28.37 11.05 8.62
CA GLY A 69 27.00 10.70 8.26
C GLY A 69 26.02 11.88 8.26
N GLY A 70 26.38 13.04 8.81
CA GLY A 70 25.47 14.18 8.95
C GLY A 70 24.96 14.72 7.61
N SER A 71 25.86 15.01 6.66
CA SER A 71 25.49 15.50 5.32
C SER A 71 24.75 14.44 4.50
N PHE A 72 25.17 13.19 4.62
CA PHE A 72 24.51 12.05 3.99
C PHE A 72 23.08 11.83 4.52
N LEU A 73 22.87 11.95 5.83
CA LEU A 73 21.54 11.89 6.46
C LEU A 73 20.65 13.04 5.97
N PHE A 74 21.17 14.25 5.82
CA PHE A 74 20.41 15.38 5.24
C PHE A 74 19.93 15.09 3.82
N VAL A 75 20.78 14.48 2.98
CA VAL A 75 20.40 14.06 1.61
C VAL A 75 19.32 12.97 1.66
N ILE A 76 19.46 11.96 2.51
CA ILE A 76 18.45 10.91 2.71
C ILE A 76 17.12 11.49 3.17
N ILE A 77 17.14 12.41 4.13
CA ILE A 77 15.93 13.08 4.62
C ILE A 77 15.28 13.88 3.49
N GLY A 78 16.06 14.62 2.69
CA GLY A 78 15.56 15.35 1.53
C GLY A 78 14.89 14.44 0.50
N ILE A 79 15.55 13.34 0.14
CA ILE A 79 14.99 12.32 -0.76
C ILE A 79 13.71 11.71 -0.17
N GLY A 80 13.69 11.42 1.13
CA GLY A 80 12.51 10.97 1.87
C GLY A 80 11.35 11.96 1.82
N ALA A 81 11.63 13.25 2.00
CA ALA A 81 10.63 14.30 1.92
C ALA A 81 10.04 14.40 0.50
N VAL A 82 10.87 14.34 -0.54
CA VAL A 82 10.39 14.31 -1.94
C VAL A 82 9.52 13.08 -2.19
N GLY A 83 9.95 11.89 -1.75
CA GLY A 83 9.14 10.67 -1.84
C GLY A 83 7.80 10.79 -1.10
N GLY A 84 7.78 11.41 0.07
CA GLY A 84 6.57 11.71 0.83
C GLY A 84 5.62 12.64 0.07
N ILE A 85 6.13 13.74 -0.48
CA ILE A 85 5.35 14.71 -1.27
C ILE A 85 4.77 14.05 -2.53
N CYS A 86 5.59 13.28 -3.27
CA CYS A 86 5.10 12.53 -4.43
C CYS A 86 4.02 11.53 -4.05
N THR A 87 4.17 10.83 -2.92
CA THR A 87 3.14 9.90 -2.43
C THR A 87 1.85 10.63 -2.11
N PHE A 88 1.93 11.80 -1.46
CA PHE A 88 0.77 12.63 -1.15
C PHE A 88 0.05 13.08 -2.42
N ILE A 89 0.76 13.70 -3.36
CA ILE A 89 0.20 14.15 -4.64
C ILE A 89 -0.43 12.97 -5.39
N GLY A 90 0.26 11.84 -5.43
CA GLY A 90 -0.22 10.62 -6.06
C GLY A 90 -1.56 10.15 -5.50
N ASN A 91 -1.70 10.13 -4.17
CA ASN A 91 -2.95 9.77 -3.51
C ASN A 91 -4.06 10.80 -3.74
N VAL A 92 -3.77 12.11 -3.68
CA VAL A 92 -4.76 13.16 -3.96
C VAL A 92 -5.30 13.03 -5.38
N MET A 93 -4.46 12.70 -6.36
CA MET A 93 -4.91 12.48 -7.74
C MET A 93 -5.85 11.28 -7.89
N LEU A 94 -5.75 10.27 -7.04
CA LEU A 94 -6.65 9.11 -7.04
C LEU A 94 -8.04 9.42 -6.46
N LEU A 95 -8.18 10.50 -5.67
CA LEU A 95 -9.49 10.95 -5.17
C LEU A 95 -10.43 11.40 -6.29
N PHE A 96 -9.89 11.66 -7.48
CA PHE A 96 -10.63 12.02 -8.68
C PHE A 96 -10.98 10.80 -9.55
N SER A 97 -10.80 9.57 -9.08
CA SER A 97 -11.14 8.39 -9.88
C SER A 97 -12.63 8.36 -10.27
N PRO A 98 -12.99 7.77 -11.43
CA PRO A 98 -14.38 7.67 -11.88
C PRO A 98 -15.33 7.07 -10.86
N GLU A 99 -16.50 7.67 -10.66
CA GLU A 99 -17.48 7.20 -9.68
C GLU A 99 -18.01 5.81 -10.06
N ARG A 100 -18.24 5.58 -11.35
CA ARG A 100 -18.66 4.29 -11.90
C ARG A 100 -17.65 3.16 -11.64
N SER A 101 -16.37 3.49 -11.39
CA SER A 101 -15.38 2.47 -11.03
C SER A 101 -15.60 1.88 -9.63
N GLY A 102 -16.34 2.57 -8.75
CA GLY A 102 -16.46 2.18 -7.34
C GLY A 102 -15.14 2.20 -6.55
N ALA A 103 -14.06 2.74 -7.13
CA ALA A 103 -12.73 2.86 -6.52
C ALA A 103 -12.59 4.16 -5.71
N LYS A 104 -13.29 5.23 -6.11
CA LYS A 104 -13.21 6.56 -5.50
C LYS A 104 -13.41 6.52 -3.98
N GLN A 105 -14.48 5.88 -3.53
CA GLN A 105 -14.79 5.78 -2.11
C GLN A 105 -13.69 5.05 -1.34
N LEU A 106 -13.11 3.99 -1.92
CA LEU A 106 -12.02 3.25 -1.30
C LEU A 106 -10.77 4.11 -1.17
N PHE A 107 -10.42 4.88 -2.21
CA PHE A 107 -9.29 5.82 -2.16
C PHE A 107 -9.50 6.95 -1.16
N VAL A 108 -10.72 7.49 -1.08
CA VAL A 108 -11.07 8.54 -0.10
C VAL A 108 -10.95 8.01 1.33
N ILE A 109 -11.55 6.86 1.62
CA ILE A 109 -11.48 6.25 2.96
C ILE A 109 -10.04 5.91 3.30
N SER A 110 -9.28 5.29 2.39
CA SER A 110 -7.88 4.96 2.62
C SER A 110 -7.06 6.23 2.88
N PHE A 111 -7.29 7.30 2.12
CA PHE A 111 -6.56 8.56 2.30
C PHE A 111 -6.83 9.19 3.68
N VAL A 112 -8.10 9.27 4.10
CA VAL A 112 -8.47 9.80 5.41
C VAL A 112 -7.89 8.94 6.55
N LEU A 113 -8.01 7.62 6.45
CA LEU A 113 -7.41 6.69 7.41
C LEU A 113 -5.89 6.82 7.45
N GLY A 114 -5.24 7.02 6.31
CA GLY A 114 -3.80 7.26 6.22
C GLY A 114 -3.36 8.56 6.91
N ILE A 115 -4.13 9.64 6.80
CA ILE A 115 -3.87 10.88 7.54
C ILE A 115 -4.03 10.62 9.05
N LEU A 116 -5.14 10.00 9.45
CA LEU A 116 -5.41 9.70 10.85
C LEU A 116 -4.36 8.79 11.47
N SER A 117 -3.84 7.79 10.75
CA SER A 117 -2.82 6.90 11.30
C SER A 117 -1.46 7.57 11.47
N ASN A 118 -1.14 8.58 10.67
CA ASN A 118 0.14 9.30 10.76
C ASN A 118 0.08 10.48 11.75
N VAL A 119 -1.04 11.20 11.80
CA VAL A 119 -1.21 12.37 12.67
C VAL A 119 -1.76 11.98 14.04
N GLY A 120 -2.67 11.01 14.10
CA GLY A 120 -3.35 10.57 15.32
C GLY A 120 -2.41 10.26 16.49
N PRO A 121 -1.35 9.44 16.30
CA PRO A 121 -0.39 9.14 17.37
C PRO A 121 0.30 10.38 17.94
N THR A 122 0.57 11.39 17.12
CA THR A 122 1.19 12.65 17.59
C THR A 122 0.24 13.53 18.40
N LEU A 123 -1.07 13.31 18.28
CA LEU A 123 -2.09 14.02 19.05
C LEU A 123 -2.38 13.36 20.41
N ILE A 124 -2.09 12.07 20.58
CA ILE A 124 -2.34 11.31 21.82
C ILE A 124 -1.76 12.00 23.07
N PRO A 125 -0.50 12.50 23.08
CA PRO A 125 0.08 13.13 24.27
C PRO A 125 -0.63 14.43 24.71
N PHE A 126 -1.43 15.04 23.82
CA PHE A 126 -2.13 16.29 24.06
C PHE A 126 -3.61 16.10 24.42
N LEU A 127 -4.11 14.86 24.35
CA LEU A 127 -5.49 14.54 24.69
C LEU A 127 -5.55 14.10 26.16
N PRO A 128 -6.48 14.62 26.98
CA PRO A 128 -6.65 14.22 28.37
C PRO A 128 -7.33 12.84 28.43
N ILE A 129 -6.58 11.79 28.13
CA ILE A 129 -7.07 10.42 27.95
C ILE A 129 -6.43 9.48 28.99
N ASP A 130 -7.24 8.63 29.62
CA ASP A 130 -6.80 7.57 30.53
C ASP A 130 -5.81 6.58 29.86
N ILE A 131 -4.88 6.02 30.64
CA ILE A 131 -3.83 5.09 30.16
C ILE A 131 -4.39 3.90 29.37
N ARG A 132 -5.55 3.34 29.79
CA ARG A 132 -6.18 2.21 29.07
C ARG A 132 -6.74 2.62 27.71
N LEU A 133 -7.32 3.81 27.62
CA LEU A 133 -7.83 4.35 26.37
C LEU A 133 -6.65 4.75 25.47
N SER A 134 -5.56 5.28 26.03
CA SER A 134 -4.30 5.55 25.31
C SER A 134 -3.69 4.31 24.65
N LEU A 135 -3.65 3.17 25.36
CA LEU A 135 -3.21 1.88 24.79
C LEU A 135 -4.12 1.41 23.64
N LEU A 136 -5.45 1.49 23.82
CA LEU A 136 -6.42 1.12 22.79
C LEU A 136 -6.29 2.04 21.56
N THR A 137 -6.18 3.36 21.76
CA THR A 137 -6.04 4.34 20.69
C THR A 137 -4.72 4.15 19.93
N THR A 138 -3.63 3.85 20.63
CA THR A 138 -2.33 3.54 20.02
C THR A 138 -2.41 2.26 19.18
N PHE A 139 -3.07 1.22 19.69
CA PHE A 139 -3.30 -0.03 18.95
C PHE A 139 -4.16 0.19 17.70
N LEU A 140 -5.25 0.95 17.81
CA LEU A 140 -6.11 1.30 16.68
C LEU A 140 -5.34 2.08 15.61
N PHE A 141 -4.54 3.08 15.99
CA PHE A 141 -3.68 3.78 15.03
C PHE A 141 -2.58 2.87 14.45
N GLY A 142 -2.08 1.88 15.20
CA GLY A 142 -1.13 0.89 14.70
C GLY A 142 -1.71 -0.04 13.62
N ILE A 143 -3.00 -0.40 13.71
CA ILE A 143 -3.67 -1.26 12.72
C ILE A 143 -4.23 -0.46 11.53
N THR A 144 -4.53 0.82 11.73
CA THR A 144 -5.14 1.68 10.70
C THR A 144 -4.35 1.71 9.36
N PRO A 145 -3.00 1.78 9.33
CA PRO A 145 -2.22 1.68 8.09
C PRO A 145 -2.48 0.39 7.31
N LEU A 146 -2.76 -0.71 8.00
CA LEU A 146 -3.01 -2.02 7.40
C LEU A 146 -4.33 -2.01 6.65
N ILE A 147 -5.38 -1.53 7.32
CA ILE A 147 -6.71 -1.37 6.73
C ILE A 147 -6.65 -0.40 5.56
N CYS A 148 -5.95 0.73 5.73
CA CYS A 148 -5.72 1.73 4.69
C CYS A 148 -5.13 1.09 3.43
N LEU A 149 -4.05 0.31 3.53
CA LEU A 149 -3.41 -0.26 2.35
C LEU A 149 -4.27 -1.35 1.69
N ILE A 150 -5.02 -2.15 2.46
CA ILE A 150 -5.95 -3.14 1.90
C ILE A 150 -7.06 -2.45 1.10
N LEU A 151 -7.66 -1.40 1.64
CA LEU A 151 -8.67 -0.60 0.94
C LEU A 151 -8.10 0.06 -0.30
N PHE A 152 -6.90 0.63 -0.19
CA PHE A 152 -6.19 1.28 -1.29
C PHE A 152 -5.91 0.31 -2.46
N LEU A 153 -5.35 -0.87 -2.17
CA LEU A 153 -5.10 -1.88 -3.20
C LEU A 153 -6.40 -2.45 -3.77
N THR A 154 -7.47 -2.50 -2.98
CA THR A 154 -8.80 -2.89 -3.47
C THR A 154 -9.38 -1.82 -4.39
N GLY A 155 -9.15 -0.53 -4.11
CA GLY A 155 -9.46 0.59 -5.01
C GLY A 155 -8.75 0.42 -6.35
N TRP A 156 -7.46 0.08 -6.34
CA TRP A 156 -6.71 -0.21 -7.56
C TRP A 156 -7.27 -1.38 -8.36
N ILE A 157 -7.71 -2.47 -7.71
CA ILE A 157 -8.33 -3.61 -8.39
C ILE A 157 -9.66 -3.18 -9.05
N ARG A 158 -10.50 -2.41 -8.36
CA ARG A 158 -11.76 -1.91 -8.92
C ARG A 158 -11.53 -0.96 -10.09
N LEU A 159 -10.54 -0.08 -9.98
CA LEU A 159 -10.15 0.82 -11.06
C LEU A 159 -9.62 0.05 -12.27
N ALA A 160 -8.86 -1.04 -12.04
CA ALA A 160 -8.37 -1.92 -13.10
C ALA A 160 -9.49 -2.65 -13.84
N ILE A 161 -10.50 -3.13 -13.12
CA ILE A 161 -11.69 -3.76 -13.71
C ILE A 161 -12.46 -2.74 -14.54
N PHE A 162 -12.59 -1.50 -14.05
CA PHE A 162 -13.26 -0.43 -14.76
C PHE A 162 -12.60 -0.11 -16.12
N ILE A 163 -11.26 -0.09 -16.17
CA ILE A 163 -10.51 0.06 -17.43
C ILE A 163 -10.33 -1.26 -18.21
N GLN A 164 -11.03 -2.32 -17.80
CA GLN A 164 -10.99 -3.66 -18.39
C GLN A 164 -9.58 -4.29 -18.48
N SER A 165 -8.68 -3.88 -17.57
CA SER A 165 -7.31 -4.38 -17.55
C SER A 165 -7.15 -5.54 -16.56
N ALA A 166 -7.38 -6.76 -17.05
CA ALA A 166 -7.21 -7.98 -16.27
C ALA A 166 -5.77 -8.14 -15.72
N SER A 167 -4.77 -7.68 -16.47
CA SER A 167 -3.36 -7.71 -16.07
C SER A 167 -3.09 -6.82 -14.85
N VAL A 168 -3.59 -5.58 -14.85
CA VAL A 168 -3.47 -4.67 -13.70
C VAL A 168 -4.20 -5.24 -12.49
N ALA A 169 -5.44 -5.72 -12.67
CA ALA A 169 -6.22 -6.30 -11.58
C ALA A 169 -5.50 -7.49 -10.93
N ALA A 170 -4.93 -8.39 -11.74
CA ALA A 170 -4.18 -9.55 -11.26
C ALA A 170 -2.89 -9.16 -10.52
N LYS A 171 -2.18 -8.11 -10.98
CA LYS A 171 -0.98 -7.60 -10.31
C LYS A 171 -1.32 -6.95 -8.97
N MET A 172 -2.37 -6.12 -8.92
CA MET A 172 -2.82 -5.47 -7.69
C MET A 172 -3.37 -6.47 -6.66
N LYS A 173 -4.07 -7.53 -7.12
CA LYS A 173 -4.49 -8.65 -6.26
C LYS A 173 -3.28 -9.37 -5.65
N ARG A 174 -2.25 -9.68 -6.46
CA ARG A 174 -1.00 -10.29 -5.98
C ARG A 174 -0.25 -9.40 -5.00
N ALA A 175 -0.18 -8.09 -5.27
CA ALA A 175 0.41 -7.12 -4.34
C ALA A 175 -0.34 -7.14 -2.99
N ARG A 176 -1.67 -7.09 -3.01
CA ARG A 176 -2.49 -7.17 -1.79
C ARG A 176 -2.24 -8.46 -1.02
N THR A 177 -2.18 -9.61 -1.69
CA THR A 177 -1.88 -10.89 -1.03
C THR A 177 -0.49 -10.88 -0.42
N ALA A 178 0.53 -10.43 -1.15
CA ALA A 178 1.90 -10.35 -0.64
C ALA A 178 2.00 -9.42 0.58
N PHE A 179 1.27 -8.30 0.57
CA PHE A 179 1.18 -7.42 1.73
C PHE A 179 0.49 -8.07 2.92
N CYS A 180 -0.61 -8.80 2.72
CA CYS A 180 -1.24 -9.53 3.83
C CYS A 180 -0.28 -10.56 4.45
N VAL A 181 0.52 -11.26 3.63
CA VAL A 181 1.54 -12.21 4.11
C VAL A 181 2.67 -11.48 4.86
N LEU A 182 3.11 -10.33 4.36
CA LEU A 182 4.10 -9.44 5.02
C LEU A 182 3.69 -9.09 6.45
N LEU A 183 2.38 -9.02 6.73
CA LEU A 183 1.85 -8.64 8.05
C LEU A 183 1.57 -9.83 8.95
N ILE A 184 0.98 -10.90 8.40
CA ILE A 184 0.63 -12.08 9.17
C ILE A 184 1.89 -12.75 9.73
N LEU A 185 2.96 -12.80 8.94
CA LEU A 185 4.16 -13.57 9.28
C LEU A 185 4.95 -12.98 10.48
N PRO A 186 5.17 -11.66 10.59
CA PRO A 186 5.70 -11.05 11.81
C PRO A 186 4.74 -11.16 13.00
N PHE A 187 3.44 -11.03 12.76
CA PHE A 187 2.44 -11.06 13.83
C PHE A 187 2.30 -12.46 14.45
N THR A 188 2.27 -13.52 13.64
CA THR A 188 2.24 -14.90 14.13
C THR A 188 3.50 -15.23 14.92
N ILE A 189 4.66 -14.73 14.49
CA ILE A 189 5.93 -14.94 15.18
C ILE A 189 6.00 -14.15 16.47
N PHE A 190 5.47 -12.92 16.51
CA PHE A 190 5.32 -12.14 17.74
C PHE A 190 4.40 -12.82 18.75
N VAL A 191 3.23 -13.30 18.32
CA VAL A 191 2.27 -14.02 19.18
C VAL A 191 2.91 -15.31 19.70
N LEU A 192 3.54 -16.09 18.83
CA LEU A 192 4.22 -17.33 19.22
C LEU A 192 5.37 -17.07 20.20
N ALA A 193 6.20 -16.05 19.95
CA ALA A 193 7.27 -15.64 20.87
C ALA A 193 6.72 -15.18 22.23
N THR A 194 5.61 -14.46 22.24
CA THR A 194 4.95 -14.00 23.47
C THR A 194 4.39 -15.17 24.27
N ILE A 195 3.69 -16.11 23.61
CA ILE A 195 3.17 -17.33 24.24
C ILE A 195 4.31 -18.14 24.86
N LEU A 196 5.40 -18.36 24.11
CA LEU A 196 6.56 -19.12 24.61
C LEU A 196 7.23 -18.42 25.81
N THR A 197 7.34 -17.09 25.78
CA THR A 197 7.91 -16.32 26.89
C THR A 197 7.03 -16.38 28.13
N LEU A 198 5.70 -16.24 27.98
CA LEU A 198 4.74 -16.31 29.08
C LEU A 198 4.56 -17.73 29.64
N SER A 199 4.83 -18.76 28.83
CA SER A 199 4.73 -20.16 29.24
C SER A 199 5.92 -20.64 30.10
N GLY A 200 6.93 -19.79 30.30
CA GLY A 200 8.16 -20.15 31.01
C GLY A 200 9.00 -21.22 30.31
N THR A 201 8.71 -21.51 29.03
CA THR A 201 9.44 -22.53 28.27
C THR A 201 10.82 -22.01 27.89
N ASN A 202 11.85 -22.76 28.28
CA ASN A 202 13.22 -22.54 27.79
C ASN A 202 13.30 -22.94 26.30
N VAL A 203 12.91 -22.02 25.42
CA VAL A 203 13.03 -22.20 23.97
C VAL A 203 14.52 -22.24 23.61
N PRO A 204 15.00 -23.31 22.95
CA PRO A 204 16.39 -23.40 22.48
C PRO A 204 16.77 -22.18 21.65
N SER A 205 18.00 -21.69 21.82
CA SER A 205 18.53 -20.53 21.06
C SER A 205 18.45 -20.75 19.55
N GLU A 206 18.73 -21.96 19.10
CA GLU A 206 18.64 -22.39 17.69
C GLU A 206 17.23 -22.23 17.12
N LEU A 207 16.20 -22.59 17.90
CA LEU A 207 14.80 -22.45 17.49
C LEU A 207 14.40 -20.97 17.43
N LYS A 208 14.90 -20.12 18.35
CA LYS A 208 14.70 -18.67 18.30
C LYS A 208 15.34 -18.05 17.05
N VAL A 209 16.55 -18.46 16.70
CA VAL A 209 17.26 -18.01 15.50
C VAL A 209 16.54 -18.49 14.25
N LEU A 210 16.05 -19.72 14.21
CA LEU A 210 15.29 -20.25 13.08
C LEU A 210 13.95 -19.50 12.89
N MET A 211 13.22 -19.26 13.97
CA MET A 211 11.97 -18.49 13.95
C MET A 211 12.21 -17.04 13.52
N GLY A 212 13.23 -16.37 14.08
CA GLY A 212 13.58 -15.01 13.70
C GLY A 212 14.07 -14.92 12.24
N GLY A 213 14.92 -15.85 11.82
CA GLY A 213 15.44 -15.92 10.46
C GLY A 213 14.36 -16.17 9.41
N THR A 214 13.45 -17.11 9.66
CA THR A 214 12.29 -17.35 8.78
C THR A 214 11.34 -16.15 8.76
N ALA A 215 11.15 -15.45 9.88
CA ALA A 215 10.40 -14.19 9.94
C ALA A 215 10.97 -13.15 8.98
N VAL A 216 12.27 -12.91 9.11
CA VAL A 216 13.00 -11.87 8.38
C VAL A 216 13.02 -12.20 6.89
N ILE A 217 13.40 -13.43 6.53
CA ILE A 217 13.44 -13.86 5.13
C ILE A 217 12.03 -13.80 4.51
N GLY A 218 11.01 -14.34 5.18
CA GLY A 218 9.63 -14.31 4.70
C GLY A 218 9.09 -12.89 4.51
N THR A 219 9.43 -11.98 5.42
CA THR A 219 9.09 -10.56 5.32
C THR A 219 9.79 -9.90 4.13
N ILE A 220 11.10 -10.11 3.96
CA ILE A 220 11.86 -9.57 2.83
C ILE A 220 11.29 -10.07 1.50
N VAL A 221 11.07 -11.38 1.38
CA VAL A 221 10.51 -12.00 0.16
C VAL A 221 9.12 -11.42 -0.15
N SER A 222 8.25 -11.31 0.85
CA SER A 222 6.92 -10.73 0.68
C SER A 222 6.97 -9.25 0.28
N ALA A 223 7.91 -8.48 0.85
CA ALA A 223 8.13 -7.09 0.48
C ALA A 223 8.59 -6.95 -0.97
N VAL A 224 9.52 -7.79 -1.42
CA VAL A 224 9.99 -7.82 -2.82
C VAL A 224 8.84 -8.17 -3.76
N ILE A 225 8.05 -9.20 -3.45
CA ILE A 225 6.89 -9.60 -4.26
C ILE A 225 5.85 -8.46 -4.31
N PHE A 226 5.60 -7.78 -3.18
CA PHE A 226 4.73 -6.62 -3.13
C PHE A 226 5.22 -5.51 -4.05
N VAL A 227 6.48 -5.08 -3.91
CA VAL A 227 7.08 -3.99 -4.69
C VAL A 227 7.03 -4.30 -6.19
N ILE A 228 7.39 -5.51 -6.59
CA ILE A 228 7.37 -5.93 -8.00
C ILE A 228 5.95 -5.92 -8.56
N ASN A 229 4.97 -6.48 -7.85
CA ASN A 229 3.60 -6.55 -8.36
C ASN A 229 2.92 -5.19 -8.35
N TYR A 230 3.12 -4.40 -7.29
CA TYR A 230 2.56 -3.06 -7.18
C TYR A 230 3.16 -2.12 -8.22
N GLY A 231 4.49 -2.06 -8.33
CA GLY A 231 5.19 -1.25 -9.33
C GLY A 231 4.80 -1.61 -10.77
N ASN A 232 4.80 -2.90 -11.11
CA ASN A 232 4.34 -3.35 -12.44
C ASN A 232 2.86 -3.03 -12.68
N GLY A 233 2.02 -3.20 -11.67
CA GLY A 233 0.59 -2.84 -11.76
C GLY A 233 0.40 -1.36 -12.10
N LEU A 234 1.15 -0.46 -11.45
CA LEU A 234 1.12 0.98 -11.75
C LEU A 234 1.62 1.29 -13.16
N THR A 235 2.71 0.66 -13.60
CA THR A 235 3.26 0.85 -14.96
C THR A 235 2.26 0.42 -16.03
N ILE A 236 1.69 -0.78 -15.91
CA ILE A 236 0.73 -1.31 -16.87
C ILE A 236 -0.55 -0.46 -16.85
N PHE A 237 -1.02 -0.03 -15.67
CA PHE A 237 -2.16 0.89 -15.57
C PHE A 237 -1.93 2.17 -16.37
N ARG A 238 -0.73 2.76 -16.26
CA ARG A 238 -0.42 3.98 -17.00
C ARG A 238 -0.46 3.76 -18.51
N GLN A 239 0.02 2.62 -18.99
CA GLN A 239 -0.04 2.24 -20.40
C GLN A 239 -1.49 2.07 -20.86
N ALA A 240 -2.30 1.32 -20.10
CA ALA A 240 -3.71 1.05 -20.42
C ALA A 240 -4.56 2.34 -20.45
N VAL A 241 -4.33 3.29 -19.54
CA VAL A 241 -5.03 4.59 -19.62
C VAL A 241 -4.57 5.41 -20.82
N THR A 242 -3.30 5.28 -21.25
CA THR A 242 -2.79 6.03 -22.41
C THR A 242 -3.40 5.51 -23.71
N SER A 243 -3.64 4.20 -23.86
CA SER A 243 -4.34 3.66 -25.02
C SER A 243 -5.79 4.14 -25.09
N ILE A 244 -6.50 4.17 -23.96
CA ILE A 244 -7.88 4.69 -23.89
C ILE A 244 -7.96 6.15 -24.37
N SER A 245 -6.95 6.97 -24.10
CA SER A 245 -6.93 8.37 -24.54
C SER A 245 -6.49 8.60 -25.99
N LEU A 246 -6.03 7.56 -26.70
CA LEU A 246 -5.57 7.63 -28.08
C LEU A 246 -6.58 7.05 -29.08
N ASP A 247 -7.57 6.28 -28.58
CA ASP A 247 -8.64 5.69 -29.38
C ASP A 247 -9.86 6.63 -29.56
N ASP A 248 -9.83 7.81 -28.93
CA ASP A 248 -10.74 8.95 -29.13
C ASP A 248 -10.09 10.06 -29.97
#